data_AF-W2W8H0-F1
#
_entry.id   AF-W2W8H0-F1
#
_cell.length_a   1.000
_cell.length_b   1.000
_cell.length_c   1.000
_cell.angle_alpha   90.00
_cell.angle_beta   90.00
_cell.angle_gamma   90.00
#
_symmetry.space_group_name_H-M   'P 1'
#
loop_
_entity.id
_entity.type
_entity.pdbx_description
1 polymer ?
#
loop_
_entity_poly.entity_id
_entity_poly.type
_entity_poly.pdbx_seq_one_letter_code
_entity_poly.pdbx_strand_id
1 'polypeptide(L)'
;MDVMFGYLIEADPNIAMVMGEFAGLYGKDAHPKLTTKRATDFTIEAMLKGKYAGAYMWSLNPESAYQFNPADTYGHYTEGLLDDDWLTPNKVFVEGMAALDEMENLQMFPCFPQEVEGSESEEEEEEE
;
A
#
# COMPACT_ATOMS: atom_id res chain seq x y z
N MET A 1 10.83 11.01 11.11
CA MET A 1 10.79 11.58 9.74
C MET A 1 11.01 13.10 9.77
N ASP A 2 11.60 13.58 10.87
CA ASP A 2 11.27 14.93 11.37
C ASP A 2 12.19 15.98 10.75
N VAL A 3 13.30 15.53 10.16
CA VAL A 3 14.21 16.38 9.36
C VAL A 3 13.74 16.57 7.92
N MET A 4 12.64 15.92 7.50
CA MET A 4 12.05 16.05 6.16
C MET A 4 10.66 16.68 6.28
N PHE A 5 9.58 15.94 6.00
CA PHE A 5 8.20 16.44 6.10
C PHE A 5 7.51 16.04 7.40
N GLY A 6 8.04 15.08 8.16
CA GLY A 6 7.40 14.57 9.38
C GLY A 6 7.16 15.63 10.47
N TYR A 7 7.97 16.69 10.51
CA TYR A 7 7.79 17.79 11.48
C TYR A 7 6.44 18.50 11.35
N LEU A 8 5.77 18.42 10.19
CA LEU A 8 4.48 19.08 9.99
C LEU A 8 3.41 18.55 10.96
N ILE A 9 3.48 17.26 11.33
CA ILE A 9 2.56 16.67 12.32
C ILE A 9 2.78 17.26 13.71
N GLU A 10 4.04 17.53 14.09
CA GLU A 10 4.37 18.12 15.39
C GLU A 10 4.07 19.63 15.41
N ALA A 11 4.21 20.30 14.27
CA ALA A 11 3.96 21.73 14.13
C ALA A 11 2.47 22.09 14.24
N ASP A 12 1.58 21.26 13.69
CA ASP A 12 0.13 21.40 13.82
C ASP A 12 -0.55 20.01 13.76
N PRO A 13 -1.15 19.53 14.88
CA PRO A 13 -1.81 18.23 14.93
C PRO A 13 -3.08 18.14 14.05
N ASN A 14 -3.55 19.25 13.46
CA ASN A 14 -4.68 19.25 12.53
C ASN A 14 -4.26 18.97 11.07
N ILE A 15 -2.96 18.87 10.78
CA ILE A 15 -2.48 18.57 9.43
C ILE A 15 -2.67 17.07 9.16
N ALA A 16 -3.47 16.75 8.14
CA ALA A 16 -3.56 15.41 7.61
C ALA A 16 -2.31 15.10 6.77
N MET A 17 -1.42 14.26 7.31
CA MET A 17 -0.28 13.76 6.55
C MET A 17 -0.64 12.46 5.84
N VAL A 18 -0.51 12.45 4.53
CA VAL A 18 -0.68 11.26 3.68
C VAL A 18 0.60 11.01 2.92
N MET A 19 1.11 9.79 2.98
CA MET A 19 2.26 9.41 2.18
C MET A 19 1.82 9.16 0.72
N GLY A 20 2.26 10.02 -0.19
CA GLY A 20 1.85 9.96 -1.60
C GLY A 20 2.35 8.70 -2.32
N GLU A 21 3.56 8.24 -1.98
CA GLU A 21 4.16 7.00 -2.48
C GLU A 21 5.12 6.47 -1.41
N PHE A 22 5.11 5.17 -1.16
CA PHE A 22 6.14 4.51 -0.33
C PHE A 22 6.34 3.06 -0.72
N ALA A 23 7.32 2.43 -0.06
CA ALA A 23 7.82 1.08 -0.29
C ALA A 23 8.76 0.99 -1.51
N GLY A 24 8.99 -0.25 -1.95
CA GLY A 24 9.97 -0.63 -2.95
C GLY A 24 9.98 -2.16 -3.09
N LEU A 25 11.10 -2.74 -3.50
CA LEU A 25 11.28 -4.18 -3.48
C LEU A 25 11.06 -4.75 -2.07
N TYR A 26 10.06 -5.61 -1.88
CA TYR A 26 9.64 -6.10 -0.56
C TYR A 26 9.77 -7.62 -0.46
N GLY A 27 9.05 -8.34 -1.33
CA GLY A 27 9.17 -9.79 -1.47
C GLY A 27 10.40 -10.19 -2.30
N LYS A 28 10.87 -9.32 -3.20
CA LYS A 28 12.03 -9.56 -4.07
C LYS A 28 13.31 -8.85 -3.63
N ASP A 29 13.36 -8.30 -2.42
CA ASP A 29 14.60 -7.72 -1.86
C ASP A 29 15.67 -8.79 -1.71
N ALA A 30 16.71 -8.73 -2.56
CA ALA A 30 17.79 -9.70 -2.58
C ALA A 30 18.93 -9.33 -1.63
N HIS A 31 18.86 -8.18 -0.93
CA HIS A 31 19.92 -7.79 -0.02
C HIS A 31 20.00 -8.79 1.15
N PRO A 32 21.19 -9.26 1.57
CA PRO A 32 21.30 -10.27 2.64
C PRO A 32 20.66 -9.86 3.96
N LYS A 33 20.48 -8.56 4.16
CA LYS A 33 19.80 -7.99 5.33
C LYS A 33 18.35 -7.59 5.05
N LEU A 34 17.77 -7.80 3.87
CA LEU A 34 16.41 -7.34 3.52
C LEU A 34 16.24 -5.83 3.79
N THR A 35 17.17 -5.03 3.27
CA THR A 35 17.26 -3.61 3.62
C THR A 35 16.05 -2.81 3.15
N THR A 36 15.58 -3.02 1.93
CA THR A 36 14.41 -2.32 1.37
C THR A 36 13.15 -2.76 2.09
N LYS A 37 12.97 -4.07 2.31
CA LYS A 37 11.84 -4.60 3.11
C LYS A 37 11.80 -3.96 4.50
N ARG A 38 12.90 -3.97 5.25
CA ARG A 38 12.94 -3.35 6.58
C ARG A 38 12.75 -1.84 6.56
N ALA A 39 13.24 -1.15 5.54
CA ALA A 39 13.02 0.29 5.39
C ALA A 39 11.52 0.58 5.20
N THR A 40 10.82 -0.25 4.43
CA THR A 40 9.36 -0.20 4.32
C THR A 40 8.68 -0.46 5.66
N ASP A 41 9.07 -1.52 6.38
CA ASP A 41 8.52 -1.86 7.70
C ASP A 41 8.69 -0.68 8.68
N PHE A 42 9.89 -0.09 8.79
CA PHE A 42 10.14 1.08 9.64
C PHE A 42 9.39 2.33 9.19
N THR A 43 9.13 2.48 7.89
CA THR A 43 8.32 3.58 7.38
C THR A 43 6.88 3.42 7.84
N ILE A 44 6.32 2.21 7.80
CA ILE A 44 4.99 1.89 8.34
C ILE A 44 4.94 2.18 9.84
N GLU A 45 5.91 1.71 10.61
CA GLU A 45 5.99 2.01 12.06
C GLU A 45 6.02 3.51 12.35
N ALA A 46 6.77 4.28 11.57
CA ALA A 46 6.83 5.73 11.71
C ALA A 46 5.48 6.39 11.37
N MET A 47 4.78 5.91 10.34
CA MET A 47 3.45 6.41 9.97
C MET A 47 2.41 6.13 11.07
N LEU A 48 2.40 4.90 11.61
CA LEU A 48 1.51 4.52 12.71
C LEU A 48 1.78 5.34 13.98
N LYS A 49 3.05 5.46 14.37
CA LYS A 49 3.44 6.27 15.55
C LYS A 49 3.09 7.74 15.38
N GLY A 50 3.27 8.28 14.17
CA GLY A 50 2.93 9.66 13.83
C GLY A 50 1.45 9.90 13.60
N LYS A 51 0.59 8.86 13.67
CA LYS A 51 -0.85 8.95 13.36
C LYS A 51 -1.12 9.57 11.98
N TYR A 52 -0.40 9.11 10.98
CA TYR A 52 -0.60 9.55 9.61
C TYR A 52 -2.03 9.20 9.17
N ALA A 53 -2.63 10.03 8.33
CA ALA A 53 -4.00 9.82 7.83
C ALA A 53 -4.09 8.68 6.81
N GLY A 54 -2.96 8.28 6.22
CA GLY A 54 -2.90 7.15 5.29
C GLY A 54 -1.65 7.16 4.42
N ALA A 55 -1.60 6.23 3.48
CA ALA A 55 -0.52 6.10 2.52
C ALA A 55 -1.01 5.41 1.24
N TYR A 56 -0.41 5.76 0.10
CA TYR A 56 -0.51 4.98 -1.13
C TYR A 56 0.79 4.21 -1.31
N MET A 57 0.70 2.89 -1.19
CA MET A 57 1.84 2.03 -1.49
C MET A 57 2.12 2.09 -2.99
N TRP A 58 3.39 2.26 -3.36
CA TRP A 58 3.83 2.21 -4.75
C TRP A 58 4.44 0.83 -5.05
N SER A 59 3.84 0.02 -5.91
CA SER A 59 2.56 0.25 -6.58
C SER A 59 1.77 -1.04 -6.77
N LEU A 60 0.54 -0.90 -7.25
CA LEU A 60 -0.25 -2.03 -7.72
C LEU A 60 0.43 -2.74 -8.92
N ASN A 61 1.06 -1.96 -9.80
CA ASN A 61 1.61 -2.39 -11.08
C ASN A 61 2.82 -3.32 -10.92
N PRO A 62 2.77 -4.57 -11.41
CA PRO A 62 3.86 -5.53 -11.32
C PRO A 62 5.13 -5.07 -12.05
N GLU A 63 4.98 -4.28 -13.12
CA GLU A 63 6.06 -3.80 -13.98
C GLU A 63 6.83 -2.60 -13.41
N SER A 64 6.52 -2.15 -12.18
CA SER A 64 7.23 -1.06 -11.54
C SER A 64 8.71 -1.39 -11.39
N ALA A 65 9.57 -0.58 -12.03
CA ALA A 65 10.97 -0.90 -12.22
C ALA A 65 11.89 -0.23 -11.18
N TYR A 66 12.85 -1.01 -10.69
CA TYR A 66 13.92 -0.60 -9.80
C TYR A 66 15.28 -0.92 -10.44
N GLN A 67 16.25 -0.04 -10.25
CA GLN A 67 17.55 -0.14 -10.92
C GLN A 67 18.62 -0.86 -10.09
N PHE A 68 18.36 -1.15 -8.81
CA PHE A 68 19.36 -1.70 -7.91
C PHE A 68 18.81 -2.84 -7.04
N ASN A 69 19.40 -4.04 -7.14
CA ASN A 69 19.08 -5.17 -6.27
C ASN A 69 20.13 -6.31 -6.40
N PRO A 70 20.83 -6.71 -5.33
CA PRO A 70 20.84 -6.08 -4.01
C PRO A 70 21.63 -4.76 -4.00
N ALA A 71 21.06 -3.71 -3.40
CA ALA A 71 21.65 -2.41 -3.04
C ALA A 71 22.57 -1.70 -4.07
N ASP A 72 23.75 -2.25 -4.37
CA ASP A 72 24.77 -1.69 -5.26
C ASP A 72 24.83 -2.38 -6.63
N THR A 73 24.08 -3.47 -6.81
CA THR A 73 24.03 -4.20 -8.07
C THR A 73 23.02 -3.56 -9.03
N TYR A 74 23.52 -2.88 -10.06
CA TYR A 74 22.69 -2.28 -11.10
C TYR A 74 22.03 -3.33 -11.99
N GLY A 75 20.77 -3.12 -12.35
CA GLY A 75 19.99 -4.01 -13.20
C GLY A 75 18.60 -3.47 -13.52
N HIS A 76 17.69 -4.37 -13.86
CA HIS A 76 16.27 -4.08 -14.07
C HIS A 76 15.45 -5.10 -13.30
N TYR A 77 14.84 -4.64 -12.21
CA TYR A 77 14.07 -5.47 -11.29
C TYR A 77 12.65 -4.92 -11.22
N THR A 78 11.64 -5.79 -11.17
CA THR A 78 10.25 -5.37 -11.14
C THR A 78 9.51 -5.99 -9.96
N GLU A 79 8.71 -5.20 -9.28
CA GLU A 79 7.81 -5.66 -8.23
C GLU A 79 6.66 -4.68 -8.02
N GLY A 80 5.46 -5.20 -7.87
CA GLY A 80 4.28 -4.51 -7.35
C GLY A 80 3.50 -5.43 -6.40
N LEU A 81 2.29 -5.00 -6.02
CA LEU A 81 1.36 -5.82 -5.25
C LEU A 81 0.74 -6.97 -6.06
N LEU A 82 0.73 -6.86 -7.38
CA LEU A 82 0.35 -7.94 -8.27
C LEU A 82 1.61 -8.62 -8.82
N ASP A 83 1.44 -9.86 -9.24
CA ASP A 83 2.37 -10.56 -10.11
C ASP A 83 2.15 -10.12 -11.57
N ASP A 84 3.07 -10.49 -12.46
CA ASP A 84 3.09 -10.05 -13.88
C ASP A 84 1.81 -10.44 -14.67
N ASP A 85 1.00 -11.35 -14.14
CA ASP A 85 -0.29 -11.75 -14.73
C ASP A 85 -1.42 -10.73 -14.47
N TRP A 86 -1.17 -9.69 -13.66
CA TRP A 86 -2.14 -8.66 -13.27
C TRP A 86 -3.37 -9.18 -12.51
N LEU A 87 -3.29 -10.41 -11.99
CA LEU A 87 -4.40 -11.09 -11.33
C LEU A 87 -3.99 -11.67 -9.99
N THR A 88 -2.82 -12.31 -9.93
CA THR A 88 -2.32 -12.95 -8.73
C THR A 88 -1.70 -11.91 -7.81
N PRO A 89 -2.11 -11.83 -6.54
CA PRO A 89 -1.47 -10.93 -5.59
C PRO A 89 -0.11 -11.48 -5.17
N ASN A 90 0.90 -10.61 -5.12
CA ASN A 90 2.15 -10.84 -4.42
C ASN A 90 1.86 -10.89 -2.91
N LYS A 91 1.53 -12.09 -2.41
CA LYS A 91 1.07 -12.31 -1.03
C LYS A 91 2.06 -11.81 0.01
N VAL A 92 3.36 -11.99 -0.23
CA VAL A 92 4.40 -11.55 0.71
C VAL A 92 4.36 -10.03 0.89
N PHE A 93 4.14 -9.29 -0.20
CA PHE A 93 4.04 -7.83 -0.15
C PHE A 93 2.71 -7.39 0.47
N VAL A 94 1.58 -7.98 0.05
CA VAL A 94 0.25 -7.69 0.63
C VAL A 94 0.24 -7.94 2.14
N GLU A 95 0.74 -9.09 2.61
CA GLU A 95 0.83 -9.43 4.04
C GLU A 95 1.74 -8.46 4.80
N GLY A 96 2.81 -7.98 4.16
CA GLY A 96 3.67 -6.93 4.73
C GLY A 96 2.95 -5.61 4.94
N MET A 97 2.02 -5.25 4.04
CA MET A 97 1.26 -4.01 4.14
C MET A 97 0.12 -4.07 5.15
N ALA A 98 -0.28 -5.28 5.59
CA ALA A 98 -1.35 -5.46 6.58
C ALA A 98 -1.07 -4.79 7.93
N ALA A 99 0.18 -4.40 8.23
CA ALA A 99 0.49 -3.56 9.39
C ALA A 99 -0.21 -2.19 9.34
N LEU A 100 -0.58 -1.70 8.16
CA LEU A 100 -1.38 -0.47 8.00
C LEU A 100 -2.83 -0.64 8.44
N ASP A 101 -3.31 -1.88 8.63
CA ASP A 101 -4.68 -2.13 9.11
C ASP A 101 -4.90 -1.61 10.55
N GLU A 102 -3.81 -1.29 11.27
CA GLU A 102 -3.84 -0.67 12.60
C GLU A 102 -4.07 0.86 12.56
N MET A 103 -4.14 1.47 11.38
CA MET A 103 -4.37 2.91 11.25
C MET A 103 -5.71 3.35 11.87
N GLU A 104 -5.68 4.47 12.60
CA GLU A 104 -6.85 5.00 13.27
C GLU A 104 -7.93 5.39 12.25
N ASN A 105 -9.17 4.96 12.51
CA ASN A 105 -10.33 5.21 11.65
C ASN A 105 -10.27 4.55 10.27
N LEU A 106 -9.38 3.57 10.04
CA LEU A 106 -9.40 2.79 8.81
C LEU A 106 -10.76 2.07 8.67
N GLN A 107 -11.37 2.24 7.51
CA GLN A 107 -12.60 1.56 7.13
C GLN A 107 -12.37 0.83 5.83
N MET A 108 -12.78 -0.44 5.80
CA MET A 108 -12.83 -1.21 4.56
C MET A 108 -13.73 -0.50 3.57
N PHE A 109 -13.30 -0.43 2.32
CA PHE A 109 -14.20 0.01 1.26
C PHE A 109 -15.43 -0.89 1.25
N PRO A 110 -16.65 -0.35 1.21
CA PRO A 110 -17.85 -1.16 1.24
C PRO A 110 -17.82 -2.13 0.05
N CYS A 111 -17.97 -3.42 0.33
CA CYS A 111 -18.16 -4.41 -0.73
C CYS A 111 -19.44 -4.07 -1.50
N PHE A 112 -19.45 -4.30 -2.82
CA PHE A 112 -20.70 -4.29 -3.57
C PHE A 112 -21.66 -5.34 -2.99
N PRO A 113 -22.97 -5.04 -2.90
CA PRO A 113 -23.97 -6.06 -2.58
C PRO A 113 -23.75 -7.26 -3.51
N GLN A 114 -23.58 -8.44 -2.91
CA GLN A 114 -23.53 -9.67 -3.70
C GLN A 114 -24.94 -9.90 -4.25
N GLU A 115 -25.07 -10.08 -5.57
CA GLU A 115 -26.29 -10.66 -6.12
C GLU A 115 -26.45 -12.05 -5.51
N VAL A 116 -27.49 -12.25 -4.71
CA VAL A 116 -27.89 -13.57 -4.26
C VAL A 116 -28.59 -14.25 -5.43
N GLU A 117 -28.12 -15.44 -5.84
CA GLU A 117 -28.86 -16.25 -6.83
C GLU A 117 -30.32 -16.39 -6.39
N GLY A 118 -31.23 -15.75 -7.14
CA GLY A 118 -32.67 -15.77 -6.89
C GLY A 118 -33.32 -14.41 -6.56
N SER A 119 -32.59 -13.29 -6.49
CA SER A 119 -33.23 -11.96 -6.49
C SER A 119 -33.40 -11.45 -7.92
N GLU A 120 -34.46 -11.90 -8.61
CA GLU A 120 -34.99 -11.13 -9.73
C GLU A 120 -35.43 -9.77 -9.19
N SER A 121 -34.83 -8.70 -9.68
CA SER A 121 -35.23 -7.33 -9.38
C SER A 121 -36.61 -7.08 -10.00
N GLU A 122 -37.60 -6.84 -9.14
CA GLU A 122 -38.77 -6.03 -9.50
C GLU A 122 -38.26 -4.60 -9.76
N GLU A 123 -37.71 -4.37 -10.96
CA GLU A 123 -37.63 -3.02 -11.52
C GLU A 123 -39.05 -2.64 -11.95
N GLU A 124 -39.82 -2.11 -11.00
CA GLU A 124 -41.11 -1.49 -11.29
C GLU A 124 -40.93 -0.29 -12.23
N GLU A 125 -41.83 -0.25 -13.19
CA GLU A 125 -42.05 0.74 -14.23
C GLU A 125 -42.19 2.16 -13.64
N GLU A 126 -41.36 3.11 -14.08
CA GLU A 126 -41.76 4.52 -14.20
C GLU A 126 -41.22 5.08 -15.53
N GLU A 127 -41.85 4.68 -16.64
CA GLU A 127 -41.99 5.56 -17.80
C GLU A 127 -43.24 6.42 -17.58
N GLU A 128 -43.08 7.73 -17.34
CA GLU A 128 -43.94 8.81 -17.86
C GLU A 128 -43.19 10.16 -17.89
#